data_AF-A0A7T4N7X4-F1
#
_entry.id   AF-A0A7T4N7X4-F1
#
_cell.length_a   1.000
_cell.length_b   1.000
_cell.length_c   1.000
_cell.angle_alpha   90.00
_cell.angle_beta   90.00
_cell.angle_gamma   90.00
#
_symmetry.space_group_name_H-M   'P 1'
#
loop_
_entity.id
_entity.type
_entity.pdbx_description
1 polymer ?
#
loop_
_entity_poly.entity_id
_entity_poly.type
_entity_poly.pdbx_seq_one_letter_code
_entity_poly.pdbx_strand_id
1 'polypeptide(L)'
;MKTLIIVVWMMLSANAFAECAKNARGETVCGNGQTAGGYNRNTGRAWTSQTNQNGARTTQTSRGGEATTKNGKGVVHGPGGTNCYRTANSHGCR
;
A
#
# COMPACT_ATOMS: atom_id res chain seq x y z
N MET A 1 39.97 17.96 -1.50
CA MET A 1 39.11 17.11 -2.37
C MET A 1 38.57 15.85 -1.68
N LYS A 2 39.20 15.34 -0.61
CA LYS A 2 38.72 14.13 0.10
C LYS A 2 37.51 14.40 1.02
N THR A 3 37.38 15.62 1.54
CA THR A 3 36.30 16.05 2.44
C THR A 3 34.96 16.29 1.75
N LEU A 4 34.97 16.71 0.47
CA LEU A 4 33.75 16.93 -0.31
C LEU A 4 32.99 15.63 -0.61
N ILE A 5 33.72 14.52 -0.76
CA ILE A 5 33.13 13.20 -1.03
C ILE A 5 32.31 12.69 0.18
N ILE A 6 32.77 13.00 1.39
CA ILE A 6 32.12 12.55 2.64
C ILE A 6 30.79 13.29 2.86
N VAL A 7 30.72 14.58 2.54
CA VAL A 7 29.49 15.38 2.70
C VAL A 7 28.39 14.93 1.73
N VAL A 8 28.75 14.56 0.50
CA VAL A 8 27.79 14.04 -0.48
C VAL A 8 27.19 12.71 0.00
N TRP A 9 27.99 11.81 0.57
CA TRP A 9 27.51 10.52 1.08
C TRP A 9 26.56 10.66 2.27
N MET A 10 26.76 11.67 3.13
CA MET A 10 25.86 11.96 4.26
C MET A 10 24.50 12.52 3.82
N MET A 11 24.40 13.15 2.65
CA MET A 11 23.13 13.69 2.13
C MET A 11 22.31 12.64 1.36
N LEU A 12 22.94 11.60 0.84
CA LEU A 12 22.27 10.51 0.12
C LEU A 12 21.49 9.56 1.05
N SER A 13 21.86 9.46 2.32
CA SER A 13 21.17 8.63 3.32
C SER A 13 19.90 9.26 3.91
N ALA A 14 19.61 10.53 3.60
CA ALA A 14 18.48 11.26 4.17
C ALA A 14 17.14 11.03 3.45
N ASN A 15 17.09 10.27 2.35
CA ASN A 15 15.87 10.18 1.52
C ASN A 15 15.01 8.93 1.76
N ALA A 16 15.27 8.16 2.82
CA ALA A 16 14.47 6.99 3.18
C ALA A 16 13.51 7.28 4.35
N PHE A 17 12.84 8.44 4.34
CA PHE A 17 11.76 8.70 5.28
C PHE A 17 10.47 8.02 4.79
N ALA A 18 10.31 6.75 5.16
CA ALA A 18 8.96 6.22 5.33
C ALA A 18 8.40 6.88 6.59
N GLU A 19 7.38 7.73 6.47
CA GLU A 19 6.71 8.36 7.62
C GLU A 19 5.97 7.27 8.40
N CYS A 20 6.68 6.58 9.29
CA CYS A 20 6.15 5.51 10.12
C CYS A 20 5.60 6.09 11.42
N ALA A 21 4.28 6.13 11.54
CA ALA A 21 3.58 6.56 12.75
C ALA A 21 3.05 5.33 13.51
N LYS A 22 3.18 5.34 14.84
CA LYS A 22 2.48 4.37 15.68
C LYS A 22 1.00 4.77 15.80
N ASN A 23 0.09 3.86 15.48
CA ASN A 23 -1.33 4.08 15.74
C ASN A 23 -1.67 3.85 17.23
N ALA A 24 -2.91 4.18 17.63
CA ALA A 24 -3.41 3.98 19.00
C ALA A 24 -3.40 2.50 19.48
N ARG A 25 -3.18 1.54 18.58
CA ARG A 25 -3.02 0.11 18.88
C ARG A 25 -1.55 -0.29 19.04
N GLY A 26 -0.62 0.66 18.98
CA GLY A 26 0.82 0.43 19.08
C GLY A 26 1.45 -0.20 17.83
N GLU A 27 0.73 -0.24 16.71
CA GLU A 27 1.21 -0.77 15.44
C GLU A 27 1.98 0.33 14.70
N THR A 28 3.21 0.03 14.29
CA THR A 28 4.00 0.92 13.42
C THR A 28 3.40 0.87 12.02
N VAL A 29 2.76 1.96 11.60
CA VAL A 29 2.18 2.12 10.28
C VAL A 29 3.07 3.06 9.48
N CYS A 30 3.80 2.51 8.52
CA CYS A 30 4.60 3.27 7.57
C CYS A 30 3.70 3.83 6.47
N GLY A 31 3.54 5.15 6.45
CA GLY A 31 2.99 5.90 5.35
C GLY A 31 4.01 5.95 4.22
N ASN A 32 4.24 4.85 3.50
CA ASN A 32 4.78 5.03 2.15
C ASN A 32 3.60 5.53 1.31
N GLY A 33 3.66 6.77 0.84
CA GLY A 33 2.57 7.47 0.15
C GLY A 33 1.91 6.70 -1.02
N GLN A 34 2.47 5.57 -1.46
CA GLN A 34 1.90 4.67 -2.45
C GLN A 34 1.89 3.18 -2.04
N THR A 35 2.55 2.78 -0.94
CA THR A 35 2.69 1.36 -0.54
C THR A 35 2.57 1.18 0.97
N ALA A 36 1.44 0.74 1.49
CA ALA A 36 1.30 0.39 2.91
C ALA A 36 1.46 -1.11 3.14
N GLY A 37 2.01 -1.51 4.27
CA GLY A 37 2.08 -2.92 4.66
C GLY A 37 1.94 -3.10 6.16
N GLY A 38 1.56 -4.29 6.58
CA GLY A 38 1.38 -4.58 8.00
C GLY A 38 1.33 -6.07 8.30
N TYR A 39 1.48 -6.41 9.58
CA TYR A 39 1.35 -7.76 10.09
C TYR A 39 0.41 -7.78 11.29
N ASN A 40 -0.67 -8.56 11.17
CA ASN A 40 -1.62 -8.76 12.24
C ASN A 40 -1.18 -9.96 13.09
N ARG A 41 -0.64 -9.68 14.28
CA ARG A 41 -0.15 -10.70 15.23
C ARG A 41 -1.22 -11.68 15.70
N ASN A 42 -2.45 -11.21 15.90
CA ASN A 42 -3.55 -12.04 16.42
C ASN A 42 -4.00 -13.10 15.40
N THR A 43 -3.87 -12.81 14.11
CA THR A 43 -4.31 -13.71 13.03
C THR A 43 -3.16 -14.35 12.27
N GLY A 44 -1.92 -13.94 12.52
CA GLY A 44 -0.73 -14.36 11.78
C GLY A 44 -0.72 -13.88 10.32
N ARG A 45 -1.44 -12.80 9.98
CA ARG A 45 -1.64 -12.37 8.59
C ARG A 45 -0.78 -11.16 8.26
N ALA A 46 0.10 -11.31 7.29
CA ALA A 46 0.75 -10.18 6.65
C ALA A 46 -0.15 -9.65 5.52
N TRP A 47 -0.08 -8.35 5.28
CA TRP A 47 -0.71 -7.71 4.14
C TRP A 47 0.18 -6.60 3.59
N THR A 48 0.06 -6.40 2.29
CA THR A 48 0.65 -5.28 1.55
C THR A 48 -0.45 -4.60 0.78
N SER A 49 -0.30 -3.32 0.49
CA SER A 49 -1.29 -2.49 -0.13
C SER A 49 -0.60 -1.46 -1.00
N GLN A 50 -0.84 -1.49 -2.30
CA GLN A 50 -0.20 -0.60 -3.27
C GLN A 50 -1.25 0.24 -3.97
N THR A 51 -1.00 1.54 -4.05
CA THR A 51 -1.82 2.50 -4.78
C THR A 51 -1.12 2.85 -6.08
N ASN A 52 -1.78 2.58 -7.21
CA ASN A 52 -1.26 2.95 -8.52
C ASN A 52 -1.49 4.45 -8.83
N GLN A 53 -0.89 4.94 -9.92
CA GLN A 53 -1.03 6.34 -10.37
C GLN A 53 -2.49 6.75 -10.63
N ASN A 54 -3.35 5.77 -10.94
CA ASN A 54 -4.78 5.98 -11.19
C ASN A 54 -5.63 5.98 -9.90
N GLY A 55 -5.00 5.96 -8.72
CA GLY A 55 -5.67 5.98 -7.41
C GLY A 55 -6.35 4.66 -7.04
N ALA A 56 -6.10 3.57 -7.76
CA ALA A 56 -6.57 2.24 -7.38
C ALA A 56 -5.58 1.62 -6.38
N ARG A 57 -6.12 1.20 -5.24
CA ARG A 57 -5.39 0.60 -4.11
C ARG A 57 -5.65 -0.90 -4.05
N THR A 58 -4.64 -1.69 -4.40
CA THR A 58 -4.65 -3.15 -4.36
C THR A 58 -4.05 -3.62 -3.05
N THR A 59 -4.82 -4.34 -2.23
CA THR A 59 -4.37 -4.95 -0.99
C THR A 59 -4.26 -6.44 -1.19
N GLN A 60 -3.09 -7.01 -0.89
CA GLN A 60 -2.81 -8.43 -0.95
C GLN A 60 -2.46 -8.93 0.45
N THR A 61 -2.91 -10.14 0.79
CA THR A 61 -2.65 -10.79 2.08
C THR A 61 -1.81 -12.05 1.90
N SER A 62 -1.07 -12.46 2.92
CA SER A 62 -0.24 -13.68 2.90
C SER A 62 -1.02 -14.99 2.74
N ARG A 63 -2.36 -14.94 2.80
CA ARG A 63 -3.25 -16.08 2.53
C ARG A 63 -3.75 -16.12 1.08
N GLY A 64 -3.20 -15.28 0.19
CA GLY A 64 -3.57 -15.21 -1.22
C GLY A 64 -4.80 -14.34 -1.52
N GLY A 65 -5.42 -13.72 -0.51
CA GLY A 65 -6.52 -12.79 -0.75
C GLY A 65 -6.01 -11.47 -1.33
N GLU A 66 -6.54 -11.07 -2.49
CA GLU A 66 -6.29 -9.79 -3.15
C GLU A 66 -7.59 -9.02 -3.31
N ALA A 67 -7.57 -7.72 -2.99
CA ALA A 67 -8.70 -6.82 -3.17
C ALA A 67 -8.20 -5.48 -3.67
N THR A 68 -8.69 -5.06 -4.85
CA THR A 68 -8.44 -3.70 -5.34
C THR A 68 -9.61 -2.81 -4.98
N THR A 69 -9.31 -1.58 -4.59
CA THR A 69 -10.29 -0.57 -4.21
C THR A 69 -9.97 0.74 -4.91
N LYS A 70 -10.96 1.43 -5.46
CA LYS A 70 -10.81 2.76 -6.07
C LYS A 70 -11.99 3.62 -5.68
N ASN A 71 -11.74 4.84 -5.21
CA ASN A 71 -12.79 5.79 -4.78
C ASN A 71 -13.79 5.19 -3.76
N GLY A 72 -13.30 4.38 -2.81
CA GLY A 72 -14.14 3.72 -1.80
C GLY A 72 -14.97 2.53 -2.32
N LYS A 73 -14.77 2.09 -3.57
CA LYS A 73 -15.45 0.94 -4.18
C LYS A 73 -14.46 -0.20 -4.35
N GLY A 74 -14.87 -1.43 -4.07
CA GLY A 74 -14.11 -2.61 -4.48
C GLY A 74 -14.15 -2.73 -6.00
N VAL A 75 -13.01 -2.96 -6.63
CA VAL A 75 -12.87 -3.17 -8.07
C VAL A 75 -12.09 -4.46 -8.33
N VAL A 76 -12.56 -5.26 -9.27
CA VAL A 76 -11.97 -6.55 -9.65
C VAL A 76 -11.92 -6.59 -11.17
N HIS A 77 -10.77 -6.94 -11.73
CA HIS A 77 -10.64 -7.16 -13.16
C HIS A 77 -11.00 -8.62 -13.45
N GLY A 78 -12.09 -8.83 -14.19
CA GLY A 78 -12.51 -10.14 -14.69
C GLY A 78 -11.77 -10.54 -15.96
N PRO A 79 -11.89 -11.81 -16.37
CA PRO A 79 -11.36 -12.28 -17.65
C PRO A 79 -11.94 -11.47 -18.82
N GLY A 80 -11.09 -11.08 -19.78
CA GLY A 80 -11.49 -10.25 -20.92
C GLY A 80 -11.40 -8.73 -20.71
N GLY A 81 -10.85 -8.27 -19.59
CA GLY A 81 -10.65 -6.83 -19.32
C GLY A 81 -11.87 -6.14 -18.68
N THR A 82 -12.90 -6.90 -18.33
CA THR A 82 -14.11 -6.39 -17.66
C THR A 82 -13.78 -5.90 -16.25
N ASN A 83 -14.17 -4.68 -15.93
CA ASN A 83 -14.03 -4.09 -14.61
C ASN A 83 -15.33 -4.27 -13.83
N CYS A 84 -15.31 -5.19 -12.88
CA CYS A 84 -16.38 -5.39 -11.92
C CYS A 84 -16.16 -4.52 -10.69
N TYR A 85 -17.21 -3.85 -10.21
CA TYR A 85 -17.18 -3.09 -8.98
C TYR A 85 -18.23 -3.57 -7.98
N ARG A 86 -17.92 -3.41 -6.69
CA ARG A 86 -18.84 -3.64 -5.59
C ARG A 86 -18.74 -2.50 -4.58
N THR A 87 -19.88 -1.91 -4.26
CA THR A 87 -20.05 -0.89 -3.22
C THR A 87 -20.98 -1.43 -2.14
N ALA A 88 -21.23 -0.65 -1.08
CA ALA A 88 -22.22 -0.99 -0.06
C ALA A 88 -23.64 -1.15 -0.63
N ASN A 89 -23.97 -0.40 -1.69
CA ASN A 89 -25.35 -0.28 -2.19
C ASN A 89 -25.53 -0.81 -3.62
N SER A 90 -24.47 -1.26 -4.30
CA SER A 90 -24.55 -1.67 -5.71
C SER A 90 -23.38 -2.56 -6.12
N HIS A 91 -23.59 -3.36 -7.15
CA HIS A 91 -22.58 -4.18 -7.81
C HIS A 91 -22.83 -4.18 -9.32
N GLY A 92 -21.77 -4.31 -10.12
CA GLY A 92 -21.90 -4.38 -11.57
C GLY A 92 -20.56 -4.56 -12.26
N CYS A 93 -20.59 -5.00 -13.52
CA CYS A 93 -19.42 -5.21 -14.36
C CYS A 93 -19.57 -4.39 -15.64
N ARG A 94 -18.47 -3.78 -16.10
CA ARG A 94 -18.39 -3.03 -17.36
C ARG A 94 -17.19 -3.46 -18.17
#